data_AF-A0A1Y1XE47-F1
#
_entry.id   AF-A0A1Y1XE47-F1
#
_cell.length_a   1.000
_cell.length_b   1.000
_cell.length_c   1.000
_cell.angle_alpha   90.00
_cell.angle_beta   90.00
_cell.angle_gamma   90.00
#
_symmetry.space_group_name_H-M   'P 1'
#
loop_
_entity.id
_entity.type
_entity.pdbx_description
1 polymer ?
#
loop_
_entity_poly.entity_id
_entity_poly.type
_entity_poly.pdbx_seq_one_letter_code
_entity_poly.pdbx_strand_id
1 'polypeptide(L)'
;MIIFSFIGMYALSVLSIIEIVYDVSSKFFYYYYYSNYKKAQLVASIIMLVLFTIAYGIICFVFIKRIRFSETVLKYALLSIKKHRMVPFLNLITTFFGIIINTVIVASLYGIVSRYEYKKKESMESSFRTIYVMEIIIIIFLLFSYYFLNEIVKNIIHVTISGTTTYYMKRQEGLIKKNPIISSFKKSLKNRFGSICFGSLLNTFIKRLENIFSVFSYFTIPVILLWNIIVPIALYSFHTLCYCTDCLFPCIDLETYLGDKYSSRKERNSFRYFSIFMNIFGKFFFDIILIFLIILVIYIPAESINLILEIIEIIVLVFNDYTFTIIGIYWKPFIKSAKVTLDIMVDYKFSSICNDIIIRSVLIVAKYVIVIISMVISYLIMRSLNVEGSSLNICMIGLFFICRKIFSSFNSGIYTSSITVFCYLIKNLSSNAEINSEIEKNNKVPFELMGELVEKFKDMQDDVLDRFYKFYYTLKTGFLFGK
;
A
#
# COMPACT_ATOMS: atom_id res chain seq x y z
N MET A 1 12.60 15.14 -10.65
CA MET A 1 12.71 14.00 -9.71
C MET A 1 11.33 13.57 -9.21
N ILE A 2 10.49 14.52 -8.80
CA ILE A 2 9.09 14.30 -8.39
C ILE A 2 8.19 13.81 -9.56
N ILE A 3 8.42 14.25 -10.80
CA ILE A 3 7.69 13.77 -11.99
C ILE A 3 8.09 12.33 -12.40
N PHE A 4 9.21 11.80 -11.92
CA PHE A 4 9.57 10.39 -12.10
C PHE A 4 9.04 9.48 -10.98
N SER A 5 8.66 10.08 -9.83
CA SER A 5 7.81 9.43 -8.82
C SER A 5 6.43 9.07 -9.40
N PHE A 6 5.96 9.82 -10.41
CA PHE A 6 4.70 9.54 -11.10
C PHE A 6 4.71 8.22 -11.88
N ILE A 7 5.86 7.74 -12.36
CA ILE A 7 5.95 6.46 -13.10
C ILE A 7 5.98 5.26 -12.13
N GLY A 8 6.52 5.44 -10.92
CA GLY A 8 6.32 4.50 -9.80
C GLY A 8 4.87 4.50 -9.30
N MET A 9 4.26 5.69 -9.20
CA MET A 9 2.81 5.83 -9.01
C MET A 9 1.99 5.27 -10.18
N TYR A 10 2.56 5.12 -11.38
CA TYR A 10 1.92 4.56 -12.58
C TYR A 10 1.96 3.02 -12.63
N ALA A 11 2.78 2.41 -11.79
CA ALA A 11 2.75 0.97 -11.56
C ALA A 11 1.89 0.61 -10.35
N LEU A 12 1.93 1.48 -9.32
CA LEU A 12 0.86 1.56 -8.33
C LEU A 12 -0.47 1.91 -9.00
N SER A 13 -0.48 2.60 -10.15
CA SER A 13 -1.71 2.82 -10.91
C SER A 13 -2.21 1.54 -11.55
N VAL A 14 -1.38 0.55 -11.90
CA VAL A 14 -1.91 -0.74 -12.39
C VAL A 14 -2.58 -1.54 -11.25
N LEU A 15 -2.05 -1.47 -10.02
CA LEU A 15 -2.66 -2.05 -8.82
C LEU A 15 -3.86 -1.25 -8.32
N SER A 16 -3.74 0.07 -8.31
CA SER A 16 -4.80 1.00 -7.94
C SER A 16 -5.82 1.11 -9.04
N ILE A 17 -5.57 0.76 -10.30
CA ILE A 17 -6.62 0.62 -11.31
C ILE A 17 -7.30 -0.73 -11.16
N ILE A 18 -6.66 -1.78 -10.65
CA ILE A 18 -7.40 -2.99 -10.23
C ILE A 18 -8.25 -2.70 -8.98
N GLU A 19 -7.73 -1.97 -8.00
CA GLU A 19 -8.48 -1.55 -6.80
C GLU A 19 -9.52 -0.47 -7.09
N ILE A 20 -9.26 0.51 -7.97
CA ILE A 20 -10.20 1.52 -8.46
C ILE A 20 -11.19 0.85 -9.40
N VAL A 21 -10.81 -0.10 -10.25
CA VAL A 21 -11.80 -0.87 -11.03
C VAL A 21 -12.63 -1.71 -10.08
N TYR A 22 -12.08 -2.29 -9.01
CA TYR A 22 -12.86 -3.03 -8.00
C TYR A 22 -13.73 -2.12 -7.13
N ASP A 23 -13.25 -0.95 -6.72
CA ASP A 23 -13.94 0.04 -5.87
C ASP A 23 -14.96 0.86 -6.67
N VAL A 24 -14.62 1.27 -7.90
CA VAL A 24 -15.56 1.85 -8.88
C VAL A 24 -16.56 0.81 -9.32
N SER A 25 -16.17 -0.45 -9.64
CA SER A 25 -17.15 -1.47 -10.02
C SER A 25 -18.04 -1.89 -8.86
N SER A 26 -17.56 -1.92 -7.61
CA SER A 26 -18.39 -2.20 -6.43
C SER A 26 -19.29 -1.02 -6.04
N LYS A 27 -18.81 0.23 -6.11
CA LYS A 27 -19.63 1.45 -5.93
C LYS A 27 -20.62 1.64 -7.09
N PHE A 28 -20.25 1.29 -8.33
CA PHE A 28 -21.17 1.24 -9.46
C PHE A 28 -22.17 0.09 -9.29
N PHE A 29 -21.79 -1.08 -8.78
CA PHE A 29 -22.72 -2.18 -8.50
C PHE A 29 -23.73 -1.77 -7.41
N TYR A 30 -23.26 -1.04 -6.39
CA TYR A 30 -24.11 -0.47 -5.35
C TYR A 30 -25.07 0.59 -5.93
N TYR A 31 -24.61 1.43 -6.85
CA TYR A 31 -25.44 2.41 -7.56
C TYR A 31 -26.39 1.76 -8.60
N TYR A 32 -25.97 0.66 -9.22
CA TYR A 32 -26.75 -0.18 -10.15
C TYR A 32 -27.89 -0.93 -9.44
N TYR A 33 -27.69 -1.29 -8.17
CA TYR A 33 -28.74 -1.83 -7.32
C TYR A 33 -29.81 -0.77 -6.99
N TYR A 34 -29.47 0.53 -7.07
CA TYR A 34 -30.33 1.64 -6.63
C TYR A 34 -30.89 2.51 -7.78
N SER A 35 -30.42 2.38 -9.03
CA SER A 35 -30.82 3.23 -10.17
C SER A 35 -31.50 2.44 -11.30
N ASN A 36 -32.66 2.92 -11.76
CA ASN A 36 -33.50 2.30 -12.80
C ASN A 36 -32.95 2.39 -14.25
N TYR A 37 -31.72 2.88 -14.48
CA TYR A 37 -31.16 3.11 -15.83
C TYR A 37 -30.17 2.03 -16.28
N LYS A 38 -30.68 0.82 -16.56
CA LYS A 38 -29.86 -0.40 -16.74
C LYS A 38 -29.02 -0.48 -18.03
N LYS A 39 -29.41 0.18 -19.14
CA LYS A 39 -28.74 -0.02 -20.46
C LYS A 39 -27.59 0.95 -20.74
N ALA A 40 -27.74 2.24 -20.43
CA ALA A 40 -26.71 3.25 -20.69
C ALA A 40 -25.45 3.07 -19.81
N GLN A 41 -25.63 2.60 -18.57
CA GLN A 41 -24.54 2.36 -17.62
C GLN A 41 -23.69 1.13 -17.99
N LEU A 42 -24.30 0.09 -18.58
CA LEU A 42 -23.60 -1.08 -19.11
C LEU A 42 -22.71 -0.74 -20.31
N VAL A 43 -23.18 0.14 -21.20
CA VAL A 43 -22.39 0.58 -22.37
C VAL A 43 -21.19 1.42 -21.92
N ALA A 44 -21.38 2.32 -20.95
CA ALA A 44 -20.28 3.13 -20.41
C ALA A 44 -19.19 2.29 -19.73
N SER A 45 -19.56 1.25 -18.97
CA SER A 45 -18.58 0.36 -18.31
C SER A 45 -17.80 -0.49 -19.31
N ILE A 46 -18.46 -0.98 -20.37
CA ILE A 46 -17.80 -1.73 -21.45
C ILE A 46 -16.81 -0.84 -22.21
N ILE A 47 -17.19 0.40 -22.56
CA ILE A 47 -16.31 1.34 -23.24
C ILE A 47 -15.07 1.65 -22.39
N MET A 48 -15.26 1.93 -21.10
CA MET A 48 -14.14 2.18 -20.19
C MET A 48 -13.20 0.98 -20.06
N LEU A 49 -13.76 -0.24 -20.01
CA LEU A 49 -12.96 -1.47 -19.95
C LEU A 49 -12.13 -1.66 -21.22
N VAL A 50 -12.73 -1.45 -22.41
CA VAL A 50 -12.03 -1.56 -23.69
C VAL A 50 -10.90 -0.53 -23.78
N LEU A 51 -11.16 0.74 -23.46
CA LEU A 51 -10.12 1.79 -23.44
C LEU A 51 -8.98 1.41 -22.49
N PHE A 52 -9.31 0.86 -21.33
CA PHE A 52 -8.33 0.43 -20.35
C PHE A 52 -7.47 -0.73 -20.87
N THR A 53 -8.07 -1.71 -21.55
CA THR A 53 -7.33 -2.83 -22.15
C THR A 53 -6.40 -2.40 -23.27
N ILE A 54 -6.81 -1.44 -24.10
CA ILE A 54 -5.96 -0.89 -25.18
C ILE A 54 -4.77 -0.13 -24.58
N ALA A 55 -5.03 0.74 -23.59
CA ALA A 55 -3.97 1.46 -22.89
C ALA A 55 -2.97 0.49 -22.22
N TYR A 56 -3.47 -0.56 -21.57
CA TYR A 56 -2.65 -1.61 -20.99
C TYR A 56 -1.80 -2.35 -22.03
N GLY A 57 -2.38 -2.70 -23.18
CA GLY A 57 -1.67 -3.34 -24.30
C GLY A 57 -0.52 -2.49 -24.84
N ILE A 58 -0.75 -1.17 -24.99
CA ILE A 58 0.29 -0.21 -25.41
C ILE A 58 1.42 -0.16 -24.38
N ILE A 59 1.10 -0.14 -23.09
CA ILE A 59 2.11 -0.16 -22.02
C ILE A 59 2.92 -1.46 -22.06
N CYS A 60 2.28 -2.62 -22.15
CA CYS A 60 2.99 -3.90 -22.27
C CYS A 60 3.93 -3.94 -23.47
N PHE A 61 3.53 -3.34 -24.60
CA PHE A 61 4.38 -3.22 -25.78
C PHE A 61 5.62 -2.36 -25.52
N VAL A 62 5.46 -1.19 -24.89
CA VAL A 62 6.58 -0.31 -24.52
C VAL A 62 7.56 -1.00 -23.58
N PHE A 63 7.05 -1.79 -22.63
CA PHE A 63 7.83 -2.45 -21.59
C PHE A 63 8.30 -3.87 -21.94
N ILE A 64 8.13 -4.32 -23.19
CA ILE A 64 8.38 -5.73 -23.59
C ILE A 64 9.81 -6.20 -23.27
N LYS A 65 10.82 -5.35 -23.45
CA LYS A 65 12.22 -5.67 -23.13
C LYS A 65 12.43 -5.88 -21.63
N ARG A 66 11.81 -5.03 -20.79
CA ARG A 66 11.85 -5.16 -19.32
C ARG A 66 11.12 -6.41 -18.84
N ILE A 67 9.97 -6.72 -19.45
CA ILE A 67 9.20 -7.94 -19.16
C ILE A 67 10.05 -9.19 -19.44
N ARG A 68 10.73 -9.26 -20.59
CA ARG A 68 11.62 -10.38 -20.95
C ARG A 68 12.78 -10.55 -19.95
N PHE A 69 13.35 -9.46 -19.47
CA PHE A 69 14.37 -9.52 -18.41
C PHE A 69 13.78 -10.04 -17.08
N SER A 70 12.65 -9.48 -16.64
CA SER A 70 11.97 -9.90 -15.42
C SER A 70 11.54 -11.37 -15.46
N GLU A 71 11.13 -11.87 -16.63
CA GLU A 71 10.83 -13.28 -16.87
C GLU A 71 12.05 -14.16 -16.58
N THR A 72 13.23 -13.79 -17.09
CA THR A 72 14.45 -14.56 -16.85
C THR A 72 14.89 -14.50 -15.38
N VAL A 73 14.82 -13.33 -14.74
CA VAL A 73 15.07 -13.21 -13.29
C VAL A 73 14.13 -14.12 -12.50
N LEU A 74 12.84 -14.13 -12.85
CA LEU A 74 11.83 -14.97 -12.21
C LEU A 74 12.06 -16.46 -12.47
N LYS A 75 12.44 -16.85 -13.69
CA LYS A 75 12.82 -18.23 -14.04
C LYS A 75 13.95 -18.74 -13.14
N TYR A 76 14.99 -17.93 -12.92
CA TYR A 76 16.09 -18.30 -12.04
C TYR A 76 15.71 -18.32 -10.55
N ALA A 77 14.87 -17.39 -10.11
CA ALA A 77 14.30 -17.42 -8.78
C ALA A 77 13.53 -18.73 -8.53
N LEU A 78 12.69 -19.15 -9.49
CA LEU A 78 11.93 -20.40 -9.42
C LEU A 78 12.83 -21.64 -9.47
N LEU A 79 13.87 -21.64 -10.29
CA LEU A 79 14.85 -22.75 -10.35
C LEU A 79 15.56 -22.94 -9.01
N SER A 80 15.91 -21.84 -8.34
CA SER A 80 16.50 -21.88 -7.00
C SER A 80 15.56 -22.52 -5.98
N ILE A 81 14.29 -22.12 -5.99
CA ILE A 81 13.25 -22.67 -5.10
C ILE A 81 13.00 -24.16 -5.42
N LYS A 82 12.89 -24.53 -6.69
CA LYS A 82 12.65 -25.92 -7.12
C LYS A 82 13.78 -26.85 -6.66
N LYS A 83 15.04 -26.37 -6.69
CA LYS A 83 16.18 -27.16 -6.20
C LYS A 83 16.18 -27.33 -4.69
N HIS A 84 15.63 -26.35 -3.97
CA HIS A 84 15.55 -26.35 -2.51
C HIS A 84 14.10 -26.52 -2.03
N ARG A 85 13.58 -27.75 -2.13
CA ARG A 85 12.18 -28.14 -1.81
C ARG A 85 11.68 -27.72 -0.41
N MET A 86 12.58 -27.39 0.52
CA MET A 86 12.25 -26.93 1.86
C MET A 86 12.04 -25.40 1.96
N VAL A 87 12.35 -24.61 0.92
CA VAL A 87 12.12 -23.15 0.91
C VAL A 87 10.63 -22.79 1.02
N PRO A 88 9.71 -23.46 0.29
CA PRO A 88 8.28 -23.22 0.48
C PRO A 88 7.78 -23.62 1.87
N PHE A 89 8.34 -24.66 2.47
CA PHE A 89 8.04 -25.05 3.85
C PHE A 89 8.52 -24.00 4.86
N LEU A 90 9.70 -23.41 4.66
CA LEU A 90 10.21 -22.30 5.46
C LEU A 90 9.27 -21.08 5.41
N ASN A 91 8.69 -20.80 4.25
CA ASN A 91 7.69 -19.74 4.12
C ASN A 91 6.41 -20.06 4.89
N LEU A 92 5.91 -21.31 4.85
CA LEU A 92 4.76 -21.72 5.66
C LEU A 92 5.01 -21.55 7.16
N ILE A 93 6.23 -21.79 7.65
CA ILE A 93 6.60 -21.53 9.05
C ILE A 93 6.31 -20.07 9.45
N THR A 94 6.47 -19.09 8.55
CA THR A 94 6.13 -17.67 8.84
C THR A 94 4.66 -17.49 9.17
N THR A 95 3.79 -18.22 8.47
CA THR A 95 2.35 -18.13 8.68
C THR A 95 1.95 -18.76 10.00
N PHE A 96 2.57 -19.88 10.37
CA PHE A 96 2.35 -20.52 11.66
C PHE A 96 2.84 -19.65 12.83
N PHE A 97 4.07 -19.16 12.78
CA PHE A 97 4.58 -18.25 13.83
C PHE A 97 3.80 -16.95 13.89
N GLY A 98 3.40 -16.40 12.74
CA GLY A 98 2.53 -15.23 12.67
C GLY A 98 1.18 -15.48 13.34
N ILE A 99 0.55 -16.65 13.12
CA ILE A 99 -0.69 -17.03 13.82
C ILE A 99 -0.47 -17.10 15.32
N ILE A 100 0.60 -17.78 15.78
CA ILE A 100 0.91 -17.92 17.21
C ILE A 100 1.07 -16.53 17.86
N ILE A 101 1.88 -15.65 17.26
CA ILE A 101 2.10 -14.29 17.75
C ILE A 101 0.77 -13.51 17.74
N ASN A 102 -0.01 -13.61 16.67
CA ASN A 102 -1.32 -12.95 16.58
C ASN A 102 -2.26 -13.42 17.69
N THR A 103 -2.36 -14.72 17.94
CA THR A 103 -3.23 -15.30 18.98
C THR A 103 -2.82 -14.82 20.37
N VAL A 104 -1.52 -14.83 20.69
CA VAL A 104 -1.01 -14.35 21.98
C VAL A 104 -1.35 -12.88 22.20
N ILE A 105 -1.18 -12.05 21.18
CA ILE A 105 -1.42 -10.61 21.30
C ILE A 105 -2.92 -10.30 21.37
N VAL A 106 -3.75 -10.97 20.56
CA VAL A 106 -5.21 -10.82 20.62
C VAL A 106 -5.76 -11.28 21.97
N ALA A 107 -5.28 -12.42 22.50
CA ALA A 107 -5.66 -12.88 23.83
C ALA A 107 -5.25 -11.88 24.91
N SER A 108 -4.07 -11.27 24.79
CA SER A 108 -3.58 -10.24 25.71
C SER A 108 -4.45 -8.98 25.67
N LEU A 109 -4.83 -8.51 24.48
CA LEU A 109 -5.74 -7.37 24.30
C LEU A 109 -7.14 -7.67 24.84
N TYR A 110 -7.68 -8.85 24.57
CA TYR A 110 -8.96 -9.30 25.12
C TYR A 110 -8.94 -9.36 26.65
N GLY A 111 -7.84 -9.79 27.26
CA GLY A 111 -7.65 -9.74 28.71
C GLY A 111 -7.74 -8.33 29.29
N ILE A 112 -7.21 -7.33 28.59
CA ILE A 112 -7.30 -5.92 29.01
C ILE A 112 -8.74 -5.41 28.88
N VAL A 113 -9.40 -5.67 27.76
CA VAL A 113 -10.78 -5.24 27.51
C VAL A 113 -11.76 -5.90 28.49
N SER A 114 -11.64 -7.20 28.73
CA SER A 114 -12.51 -7.93 29.67
C SER A 114 -12.34 -7.45 31.11
N ARG A 115 -11.11 -7.10 31.53
CA ARG A 115 -10.87 -6.45 32.83
C ARG A 115 -11.54 -5.08 32.92
N TYR A 116 -11.56 -4.31 31.84
CA TYR A 116 -12.23 -3.00 31.77
C TYR A 116 -13.75 -3.15 31.89
N GLU A 117 -14.35 -4.09 31.15
CA GLU A 117 -15.78 -4.38 31.24
C GLU A 117 -16.20 -4.89 32.62
N TYR A 118 -15.36 -5.70 33.27
CA TYR A 118 -15.59 -6.18 34.63
C TYR A 118 -15.59 -5.03 35.65
N LYS A 119 -14.58 -4.14 35.60
CA LYS A 119 -14.53 -2.94 36.46
C LYS A 119 -15.72 -2.00 36.24
N LYS A 120 -16.21 -1.87 35.00
CA LYS A 120 -17.39 -1.05 34.67
C LYS A 120 -18.67 -1.60 35.31
N LYS A 121 -18.79 -2.91 35.51
CA LYS A 121 -19.94 -3.53 36.21
C LYS A 121 -19.91 -3.31 37.73
N GLU A 122 -18.73 -3.17 38.34
CA GLU A 122 -18.58 -2.90 39.78
C GLU A 122 -18.76 -1.41 40.14
N SER A 123 -18.64 -0.48 39.17
CA SER A 123 -18.59 0.98 39.40
C SER A 123 -19.76 1.74 38.75
N MET A 124 -21.00 1.34 39.07
CA MET A 124 -22.21 2.08 38.66
C MET A 124 -22.47 3.34 39.50
N GLU A 125 -21.66 3.62 40.53
CA GLU A 125 -21.69 4.88 41.29
C GLU A 125 -20.33 5.57 41.25
N SER A 126 -20.35 6.85 40.85
CA SER A 126 -19.27 7.85 40.81
C SER A 126 -18.39 7.92 39.55
N SER A 127 -18.68 8.98 38.77
CA SER A 127 -17.79 9.76 37.90
C SER A 127 -17.03 9.06 36.77
N PHE A 128 -17.61 9.22 35.57
CA PHE A 128 -16.98 9.07 34.27
C PHE A 128 -15.63 9.81 34.13
N ARG A 129 -14.72 9.18 33.39
CA ARG A 129 -13.42 9.66 32.86
C ARG A 129 -12.20 9.42 33.76
N THR A 130 -11.65 8.22 33.66
CA THR A 130 -10.20 8.03 33.50
C THR A 130 -9.98 6.66 32.84
N ILE A 131 -9.85 6.64 31.51
CA ILE A 131 -9.00 5.59 30.94
C ILE A 131 -7.63 5.87 31.54
N TYR A 132 -7.13 4.97 32.40
CA TYR A 132 -5.84 5.20 33.03
C TYR A 132 -4.80 5.33 31.93
N VAL A 133 -4.03 6.41 31.91
CA VAL A 133 -2.97 6.68 30.93
C VAL A 133 -2.07 5.44 30.74
N MET A 134 -1.87 4.67 31.81
CA MET A 134 -1.16 3.40 31.80
C MET A 134 -1.78 2.32 30.88
N GLU A 135 -3.11 2.19 30.84
CA GLU A 135 -3.80 1.22 29.97
C GLU A 135 -3.64 1.60 28.49
N ILE A 136 -3.72 2.90 28.16
CA ILE A 136 -3.44 3.40 26.80
C ILE A 136 -2.00 3.10 26.41
N ILE A 137 -1.03 3.36 27.30
CA ILE A 137 0.39 3.07 27.06
C ILE A 137 0.61 1.57 26.81
N ILE A 138 -0.03 0.69 27.59
CA ILE A 138 0.06 -0.76 27.41
C ILE A 138 -0.52 -1.18 26.06
N ILE A 139 -1.67 -0.65 25.67
CA ILE A 139 -2.29 -0.95 24.36
C ILE A 139 -1.39 -0.48 23.21
N ILE A 140 -0.85 0.75 23.29
CA ILE A 140 0.09 1.27 22.29
C ILE A 140 1.33 0.38 22.20
N PHE A 141 1.90 -0.03 23.33
CA PHE A 141 3.05 -0.92 23.37
C PHE A 141 2.74 -2.30 22.77
N LEU A 142 1.60 -2.90 23.09
CA LEU A 142 1.17 -4.19 22.53
C LEU A 142 0.94 -4.12 21.03
N LEU A 143 0.31 -3.03 20.55
CA LEU A 143 0.16 -2.77 19.12
C LEU A 143 1.51 -2.59 18.43
N PHE A 144 2.42 -1.82 19.01
CA PHE A 144 3.77 -1.67 18.47
C PHE A 144 4.51 -3.02 18.41
N SER A 145 4.47 -3.79 19.51
CA SER A 145 5.06 -5.13 19.60
C SER A 145 4.51 -6.08 18.54
N TYR A 146 3.20 -6.03 18.27
CA TYR A 146 2.55 -6.78 17.21
C TYR A 146 3.16 -6.53 15.84
N TYR A 147 3.27 -5.27 15.44
CA TYR A 147 3.81 -4.93 14.12
C TYR A 147 5.31 -5.24 14.05
N PHE A 148 6.04 -4.93 15.12
CA PHE A 148 7.48 -5.14 15.18
C PHE A 148 7.87 -6.62 15.10
N LEU A 149 7.20 -7.50 15.86
CA LEU A 149 7.46 -8.94 15.83
C LEU A 149 7.12 -9.56 14.47
N ASN A 150 5.99 -9.16 13.87
CA ASN A 150 5.62 -9.62 12.54
C ASN A 150 6.65 -9.20 11.48
N GLU A 151 7.18 -7.98 11.59
CA GLU A 151 8.21 -7.49 10.68
C GLU A 151 9.56 -8.21 10.89
N ILE A 152 9.94 -8.51 12.14
CA ILE A 152 11.13 -9.33 12.44
C ILE A 152 11.02 -10.71 11.80
N VAL A 153 9.90 -11.41 12.00
CA VAL A 153 9.69 -12.76 11.44
C VAL A 153 9.77 -12.70 9.91
N LYS A 154 9.06 -11.75 9.27
CA LYS A 154 9.13 -11.51 7.83
C LYS A 154 10.58 -11.36 7.35
N ASN A 155 11.37 -10.51 8.02
CA ASN A 155 12.72 -10.19 7.59
C ASN A 155 13.75 -11.30 7.88
N ILE A 156 13.56 -12.10 8.94
CA ILE A 156 14.38 -13.32 9.18
C ILE A 156 14.23 -14.29 8.03
N ILE A 157 13.00 -14.53 7.56
CA ILE A 157 12.76 -15.42 6.42
C ILE A 157 13.30 -14.81 5.14
N HIS A 158 13.12 -13.51 4.93
CA HIS A 158 13.67 -12.80 3.78
C HIS A 158 15.19 -12.97 3.67
N VAL A 159 15.93 -12.71 4.75
CA VAL A 159 17.40 -12.91 4.81
C VAL A 159 17.77 -14.38 4.63
N THR A 160 16.99 -15.30 5.21
CA THR A 160 17.25 -16.75 5.09
C THR A 160 17.09 -17.23 3.64
N ILE A 161 16.04 -16.78 2.95
CA ILE A 161 15.77 -17.15 1.56
C ILE A 161 16.84 -16.55 0.65
N SER A 162 17.18 -15.28 0.83
CA SER A 162 18.30 -14.65 0.10
C SER A 162 19.62 -15.42 0.30
N GLY A 163 19.93 -15.84 1.53
CA GLY A 163 21.11 -16.66 1.80
C GLY A 163 21.09 -18.01 1.06
N THR A 164 19.92 -18.64 0.97
CA THR A 164 19.76 -19.94 0.27
C THR A 164 19.82 -19.81 -1.24
N THR A 165 19.24 -18.76 -1.81
CA THR A 165 19.24 -18.51 -3.25
C THR A 165 20.63 -18.11 -3.74
N THR A 166 21.35 -17.30 -2.95
CA THR A 166 22.77 -17.01 -3.17
C THR A 166 23.60 -18.28 -3.20
N TYR A 167 23.32 -19.22 -2.29
CA TYR A 167 24.03 -20.48 -2.28
C TYR A 167 23.74 -21.34 -3.53
N TYR A 168 22.50 -21.32 -4.04
CA TYR A 168 22.19 -21.94 -5.33
C TYR A 168 22.98 -21.31 -6.47
N MET A 169 23.10 -19.97 -6.51
CA MET A 169 23.91 -19.29 -7.52
C MET A 169 25.40 -19.65 -7.42
N LYS A 170 25.98 -19.60 -6.22
CA LYS A 170 27.38 -20.01 -5.97
C LYS A 170 27.64 -21.49 -6.23
N ARG A 171 26.62 -22.34 -6.12
CA ARG A 171 26.73 -23.75 -6.47
C ARG A 171 26.91 -23.95 -7.98
N GLN A 172 26.33 -23.06 -8.79
CA GLN A 172 26.61 -23.08 -10.23
C GLN A 172 28.09 -22.79 -10.50
N GLU A 173 28.75 -22.01 -9.63
CA GLU A 173 30.20 -21.71 -9.67
C GLU A 173 31.08 -22.82 -9.03
N GLY A 174 30.51 -23.96 -8.59
CA GLY A 174 31.27 -25.12 -8.10
C GLY A 174 31.46 -25.24 -6.58
N LEU A 175 30.92 -24.32 -5.77
CA LEU A 175 31.03 -24.36 -4.30
C LEU A 175 29.87 -25.11 -3.65
N ILE A 176 30.14 -26.21 -2.91
CA ILE A 176 29.10 -27.03 -2.26
C ILE A 176 29.27 -27.09 -0.72
N LYS A 177 28.30 -26.53 0.00
CA LYS A 177 27.96 -26.73 1.42
C LYS A 177 26.80 -27.72 1.62
N LYS A 178 26.94 -28.62 2.60
CA LYS A 178 25.85 -29.50 3.07
C LYS A 178 24.84 -28.65 3.86
N ASN A 179 23.60 -28.57 3.38
CA ASN A 179 22.42 -27.89 4.00
C ASN A 179 22.41 -26.35 4.03
N PRO A 180 22.09 -25.68 2.90
CA PRO A 180 22.10 -24.21 2.81
C PRO A 180 21.00 -23.51 3.61
N ILE A 181 19.84 -24.15 3.78
CA ILE A 181 18.68 -23.56 4.47
C ILE A 181 18.95 -23.43 5.96
N ILE A 182 19.28 -24.55 6.61
CA ILE A 182 19.60 -24.57 8.04
C ILE A 182 20.80 -23.67 8.34
N SER A 183 21.81 -23.69 7.47
CA SER A 183 22.97 -22.81 7.65
C SER A 183 22.59 -21.34 7.55
N SER A 184 21.73 -20.95 6.60
CA SER A 184 21.33 -19.55 6.42
C SER A 184 20.41 -19.10 7.56
N PHE A 185 19.48 -19.95 7.97
CA PHE A 185 18.59 -19.70 9.10
C PHE A 185 19.34 -19.54 10.43
N LYS A 186 20.33 -20.40 10.69
CA LYS A 186 21.17 -20.27 11.89
C LYS A 186 21.98 -18.98 11.87
N LYS A 187 22.49 -18.56 10.71
CA LYS A 187 23.23 -17.30 10.57
C LYS A 187 22.34 -16.08 10.74
N SER A 188 21.10 -16.10 10.24
CA SER A 188 20.15 -15.00 10.42
C SER A 188 19.79 -14.83 11.90
N LEU A 189 19.55 -15.93 12.63
CA LEU A 189 19.22 -15.91 14.05
C LEU A 189 20.41 -15.61 14.99
N LYS A 190 21.62 -16.08 14.69
CA LYS A 190 22.76 -15.93 15.62
C LYS A 190 23.68 -14.77 15.27
N ASN A 191 24.02 -14.60 14.00
CA ASN A 191 25.08 -13.67 13.58
C ASN A 191 24.53 -12.31 13.12
N ARG A 192 23.30 -12.28 12.60
CA ARG A 192 22.72 -11.08 11.96
C ARG A 192 21.38 -10.64 12.55
N PHE A 193 20.94 -11.24 13.65
CA PHE A 193 19.67 -10.92 14.28
C PHE A 193 19.57 -9.44 14.67
N GLY A 194 20.61 -8.86 15.28
CA GLY A 194 20.61 -7.43 15.63
C GLY A 194 20.45 -6.50 14.41
N SER A 195 21.05 -6.85 13.27
CA SER A 195 20.87 -6.10 12.01
C SER A 195 19.45 -6.26 11.44
N ILE A 196 18.85 -7.43 11.61
CA ILE A 196 17.47 -7.70 11.20
C ILE A 196 16.48 -6.91 12.05
N CYS A 197 16.66 -6.91 13.38
CA CYS A 197 15.84 -6.14 14.30
C CYS A 197 15.92 -4.63 14.03
N PHE A 198 17.13 -4.11 13.80
CA PHE A 198 17.31 -2.69 13.48
C PHE A 198 16.58 -2.28 12.19
N GLY A 199 16.72 -3.04 11.11
CA GLY A 199 15.98 -2.75 9.88
C GLY A 199 14.46 -2.91 10.03
N SER A 200 14.02 -3.91 10.80
CA SER A 200 12.59 -4.17 11.06
C SER A 200 11.95 -3.05 11.89
N LEU A 201 12.73 -2.44 12.79
CA LEU A 201 12.31 -1.27 13.57
C LEU A 201 12.03 -0.08 12.65
N LEU A 202 12.93 0.14 11.67
CA LEU A 202 12.79 1.21 10.69
C LEU A 202 11.53 1.03 9.83
N ASN A 203 11.31 -0.19 9.30
CA ASN A 203 10.09 -0.54 8.57
C ASN A 203 8.83 -0.30 9.40
N THR A 204 8.85 -0.73 10.67
CA THR A 204 7.70 -0.60 11.56
C THR A 204 7.41 0.87 11.84
N PHE A 205 8.44 1.67 12.14
CA PHE A 205 8.30 3.08 12.46
C PHE A 205 7.67 3.87 11.32
N ILE A 206 8.15 3.68 10.09
CA ILE A 206 7.62 4.39 8.91
C ILE A 206 6.17 4.00 8.63
N LYS A 207 5.87 2.70 8.62
CA LYS A 207 4.48 2.22 8.50
C LYS A 207 3.59 2.83 9.58
N ARG A 208 4.06 2.94 10.83
CA ARG A 208 3.25 3.50 11.91
C ARG A 208 3.02 5.00 11.73
N LEU A 209 4.00 5.75 11.25
CA LEU A 209 3.82 7.17 10.93
C LEU A 209 2.75 7.35 9.85
N GLU A 210 2.87 6.65 8.73
CA GLU A 210 1.89 6.72 7.62
C GLU A 210 0.48 6.34 8.09
N ASN A 211 0.33 5.25 8.85
CA ASN A 211 -0.97 4.85 9.41
C ASN A 211 -1.58 5.88 10.37
N ILE A 212 -0.76 6.65 11.11
CA ILE A 212 -1.27 7.70 11.99
C ILE A 212 -1.79 8.88 11.16
N PHE A 213 -1.03 9.33 10.16
CA PHE A 213 -1.41 10.46 9.30
C PHE A 213 -2.62 10.14 8.39
N SER A 214 -2.72 8.91 7.89
CA SER A 214 -3.89 8.49 7.12
C SER A 214 -5.16 8.51 7.97
N VAL A 215 -5.12 8.01 9.21
CA VAL A 215 -6.23 8.09 10.16
C VAL A 215 -6.62 9.55 10.44
N PHE A 216 -5.64 10.46 10.59
CA PHE A 216 -5.95 11.89 10.73
C PHE A 216 -6.69 12.46 9.52
N SER A 217 -6.33 12.09 8.29
CA SER A 217 -7.12 12.49 7.10
C SER A 217 -8.54 11.93 7.17
N TYR A 218 -8.72 10.66 7.53
CA TYR A 218 -10.04 10.05 7.67
C TYR A 218 -10.92 10.72 8.74
N PHE A 219 -10.36 11.33 9.79
CA PHE A 219 -11.15 12.10 10.77
C PHE A 219 -11.64 13.44 10.23
N THR A 220 -10.94 14.05 9.26
CA THR A 220 -11.37 15.34 8.69
C THR A 220 -12.67 15.20 7.87
N ILE A 221 -12.86 14.06 7.19
CA ILE A 221 -14.02 13.82 6.31
C ILE A 221 -15.36 13.77 7.09
N PRO A 222 -15.51 13.02 8.19
CA PRO A 222 -16.68 13.05 9.05
C PRO A 222 -16.92 14.42 9.68
N VAL A 223 -15.88 15.19 10.02
CA VAL A 223 -16.06 16.54 10.58
C VAL A 223 -16.66 17.48 9.55
N ILE A 224 -16.22 17.40 8.29
CA ILE A 224 -16.80 18.15 7.17
C ILE A 224 -18.25 17.69 6.91
N LEU A 225 -18.52 16.39 6.93
CA LEU A 225 -19.87 15.84 6.75
C LEU A 225 -20.82 16.17 7.91
N LEU A 226 -20.35 16.08 9.16
CA LEU A 226 -21.10 16.47 10.36
C LEU A 226 -21.40 17.97 10.34
N TRP A 227 -20.46 18.80 9.91
CA TRP A 227 -20.70 20.24 9.70
C TRP A 227 -21.82 20.47 8.68
N ASN A 228 -21.79 19.74 7.56
CA ASN A 228 -22.81 19.83 6.50
C ASN A 228 -24.19 19.28 6.91
N ILE A 229 -24.29 18.44 7.94
CA ILE A 229 -25.58 17.91 8.43
C ILE A 229 -26.10 18.74 9.61
N ILE A 230 -25.22 19.09 10.56
CA ILE A 230 -25.57 19.80 11.79
C ILE A 230 -25.97 21.25 11.49
N VAL A 231 -25.24 21.94 10.60
CA VAL A 231 -25.52 23.36 10.31
C VAL A 231 -26.90 23.56 9.66
N PRO A 232 -27.32 22.77 8.65
CA PRO A 232 -28.67 22.88 8.10
C PRO A 232 -29.78 22.51 9.10
N ILE A 233 -29.56 21.50 9.95
CA ILE A 233 -30.53 21.09 10.98
C ILE A 233 -30.65 22.17 12.06
N ALA A 234 -29.53 22.76 12.49
CA ALA A 234 -29.50 23.88 13.42
C ALA A 234 -30.15 25.16 12.83
N LEU A 235 -30.03 25.36 11.52
CA LEU A 235 -30.71 26.44 10.80
C LEU A 235 -32.22 26.19 10.67
N TYR A 236 -32.64 24.95 10.44
CA TYR A 236 -34.06 24.57 10.42
C TYR A 236 -34.70 24.74 11.80
N SER A 237 -33.99 24.38 12.87
CA SER A 237 -34.47 24.59 14.24
C SER A 237 -34.50 26.08 14.64
N PHE A 238 -33.52 26.89 14.19
CA PHE A 238 -33.57 28.35 14.32
C PHE A 238 -34.72 28.97 13.52
N HIS A 239 -35.02 28.46 12.33
CA HIS A 239 -36.17 28.88 11.51
C HIS A 239 -37.49 28.60 12.24
N THR A 240 -37.65 27.43 12.86
CA THR A 240 -38.84 27.13 13.70
C THR A 240 -38.90 27.99 14.97
N LEU A 241 -37.76 28.35 15.58
CA LEU A 241 -37.73 29.27 16.72
C LEU A 241 -38.10 30.71 16.31
N CYS A 242 -37.65 31.18 15.14
CA CYS A 242 -38.03 32.50 14.62
C CYS A 242 -39.50 32.58 14.20
N TYR A 243 -40.11 31.50 13.72
CA TYR A 243 -41.57 31.43 13.57
C TYR A 243 -42.31 31.47 14.91
N CYS A 244 -41.67 31.01 15.99
CA CYS A 244 -42.18 31.15 17.36
C CYS A 244 -41.87 32.52 18.00
N THR A 245 -40.94 33.33 17.48
CA THR A 245 -40.65 34.67 18.05
C THR A 245 -41.76 35.69 17.81
N ASP A 246 -42.69 35.43 16.89
CA ASP A 246 -43.95 36.18 16.80
C ASP A 246 -44.83 35.97 18.05
N CYS A 247 -44.52 35.02 18.92
CA CYS A 247 -45.28 34.73 20.15
C CYS A 247 -44.57 35.09 21.47
N LEU A 248 -43.28 35.46 21.50
CA LEU A 248 -42.52 35.49 22.78
C LEU A 248 -41.64 36.72 23.08
N PHE A 249 -41.38 37.65 22.15
CA PHE A 249 -40.68 38.91 22.47
C PHE A 249 -41.19 40.10 21.65
N PRO A 250 -41.97 41.03 22.25
CA PRO A 250 -42.42 42.27 21.60
C PRO A 250 -41.40 43.42 21.76
N CYS A 251 -40.10 43.13 21.63
CA CYS A 251 -39.06 44.12 21.92
C CYS A 251 -38.06 44.21 20.76
N ILE A 252 -38.52 44.82 19.66
CA ILE A 252 -37.84 45.75 18.74
C ILE A 252 -38.80 45.87 17.55
N ASP A 253 -39.65 46.90 17.59
CA ASP A 253 -40.67 47.16 16.57
C ASP A 253 -40.00 47.59 15.25
N LEU A 254 -39.66 46.61 14.42
CA LEU A 254 -39.29 46.83 13.02
C LEU A 254 -40.48 47.45 12.23
N GLU A 255 -41.70 47.32 12.75
CA GLU A 255 -42.94 47.82 12.15
C GLU A 255 -43.11 49.34 12.25
N THR A 256 -42.66 49.97 13.34
CA THR A 256 -42.71 51.44 13.48
C THR A 256 -41.69 52.10 12.55
N TYR A 257 -40.46 51.57 12.46
CA TYR A 257 -39.43 52.10 11.57
C TYR A 257 -39.76 51.94 10.07
N LEU A 258 -40.41 50.85 9.68
CA LEU A 258 -40.85 50.63 8.29
C LEU A 258 -42.17 51.34 7.95
N GLY A 259 -43.02 51.61 8.95
CA GLY A 259 -44.27 52.34 8.82
C GLY A 259 -44.08 53.82 8.50
N ASP A 260 -43.05 54.46 9.06
CA ASP A 260 -42.77 55.89 8.81
C ASP A 260 -42.13 56.14 7.43
N LYS A 261 -41.55 55.12 6.79
CA LYS A 261 -40.77 55.27 5.55
C LYS A 261 -41.48 54.78 4.29
N TYR A 262 -42.49 53.90 4.41
CA TYR A 262 -43.18 53.30 3.26
C TYR A 262 -44.70 53.23 3.50
N SER A 263 -45.47 53.93 2.66
CA SER A 263 -46.91 54.12 2.86
C SER A 263 -47.75 52.89 2.47
N SER A 264 -47.28 52.01 1.57
CA SER A 264 -48.06 50.86 1.12
C SER A 264 -47.70 49.55 1.84
N ARG A 265 -48.72 48.74 2.20
CA ARG A 265 -48.56 47.41 2.83
C ARG A 265 -47.77 46.43 1.94
N LYS A 266 -47.80 46.65 0.62
CA LYS A 266 -47.10 45.83 -0.39
C LYS A 266 -45.59 46.10 -0.38
N GLU A 267 -45.16 47.35 -0.20
CA GLU A 267 -43.74 47.72 -0.09
C GLU A 267 -43.11 47.20 1.22
N ARG A 268 -43.83 47.27 2.35
CA ARG A 268 -43.38 46.71 3.63
C ARG A 268 -43.13 45.20 3.57
N ASN A 269 -44.03 44.45 2.96
CA ASN A 269 -43.86 43.02 2.77
C ASN A 269 -42.71 42.71 1.79
N SER A 270 -42.58 43.47 0.70
CA SER A 270 -41.47 43.31 -0.26
C SER A 270 -40.10 43.54 0.39
N PHE A 271 -39.96 44.54 1.26
CA PHE A 271 -38.72 44.81 1.98
C PHE A 271 -38.40 43.72 3.03
N ARG A 272 -39.41 43.20 3.72
CA ARG A 272 -39.28 42.03 4.62
C ARG A 272 -38.77 40.80 3.85
N TYR A 273 -39.38 40.46 2.71
CA TYR A 273 -38.92 39.34 1.89
C TYR A 273 -37.51 39.56 1.33
N PHE A 274 -37.16 40.80 0.96
CA PHE A 274 -35.82 41.15 0.50
C PHE A 274 -34.75 41.02 1.61
N SER A 275 -35.04 41.48 2.83
CA SER A 275 -34.12 41.34 3.97
C SER A 275 -33.90 39.88 4.36
N ILE A 276 -34.96 39.07 4.36
CA ILE A 276 -34.88 37.61 4.59
C ILE A 276 -34.05 36.94 3.49
N PHE A 277 -34.31 37.30 2.23
CA PHE A 277 -33.54 36.80 1.09
C PHE A 277 -32.05 37.14 1.21
N MET A 278 -31.71 38.38 1.55
CA MET A 278 -30.31 38.82 1.72
C MET A 278 -29.61 38.12 2.89
N ASN A 279 -30.31 37.82 3.98
CA ASN A 279 -29.75 37.07 5.10
C ASN A 279 -29.51 35.59 4.77
N ILE A 280 -30.43 34.94 4.05
CA ILE A 280 -30.26 33.55 3.59
C ILE A 280 -29.14 33.48 2.54
N PHE A 281 -29.14 34.41 1.58
CA PHE A 281 -28.15 34.48 0.52
C PHE A 281 -26.75 34.77 1.06
N GLY A 282 -26.62 35.71 2.01
CA GLY A 282 -25.36 36.05 2.66
C GLY A 282 -24.78 34.89 3.48
N LYS A 283 -25.62 34.15 4.24
CA LYS A 283 -25.17 32.97 4.99
C LYS A 283 -24.77 31.81 4.08
N PHE A 284 -25.53 31.55 3.01
CA PHE A 284 -25.19 30.53 2.02
C PHE A 284 -23.81 30.80 1.38
N PHE A 285 -23.52 32.07 1.06
CA PHE A 285 -22.23 32.45 0.50
C PHE A 285 -21.09 32.33 1.53
N PHE A 286 -21.34 32.68 2.80
CA PHE A 286 -20.38 32.51 3.88
C PHE A 286 -20.04 31.03 4.14
N ASP A 287 -21.05 30.14 4.14
CA ASP A 287 -20.84 28.70 4.31
C ASP A 287 -20.03 28.10 3.15
N ILE A 288 -20.30 28.52 1.90
CA ILE A 288 -19.49 28.11 0.73
C ILE A 288 -18.05 28.57 0.87
N ILE A 289 -17.82 29.83 1.28
CA ILE A 289 -16.47 30.36 1.49
C ILE A 289 -15.76 29.60 2.62
N LEU A 290 -16.44 29.30 3.72
CA LEU A 290 -15.88 28.56 4.85
C LEU A 290 -15.53 27.12 4.46
N ILE A 291 -16.40 26.45 3.70
CA ILE A 291 -16.12 25.10 3.15
C ILE A 291 -14.91 25.15 2.21
N PHE A 292 -14.87 26.13 1.31
CA PHE A 292 -13.73 26.33 0.42
C PHE A 292 -12.43 26.57 1.21
N LEU A 293 -12.49 27.35 2.29
CA LEU A 293 -11.37 27.62 3.19
C LEU A 293 -10.91 26.33 3.91
N ILE A 294 -11.83 25.51 4.43
CA ILE A 294 -11.52 24.24 5.10
C ILE A 294 -10.86 23.25 4.12
N ILE A 295 -11.40 23.13 2.90
CA ILE A 295 -10.82 22.27 1.86
C ILE A 295 -9.42 22.77 1.49
N LEU A 296 -9.26 24.08 1.27
CA LEU A 296 -7.99 24.67 0.86
C LEU A 296 -6.91 24.59 1.94
N VAL A 297 -7.26 24.85 3.20
CA VAL A 297 -6.31 25.02 4.30
C VAL A 297 -6.02 23.71 5.05
N ILE A 298 -6.98 22.79 5.12
CA ILE A 298 -6.85 21.57 5.93
C ILE A 298 -6.77 20.32 5.06
N TYR A 299 -7.71 20.13 4.12
CA TYR A 299 -7.79 18.89 3.36
C TYR A 299 -6.65 18.75 2.33
N ILE A 300 -6.43 19.77 1.48
CA ILE A 300 -5.39 19.71 0.45
C ILE A 300 -3.98 19.51 1.06
N PRO A 301 -3.58 20.24 2.12
CA PRO A 301 -2.28 20.01 2.76
C PRO A 301 -2.17 18.65 3.42
N ALA A 302 -3.23 18.16 4.08
CA ALA A 302 -3.23 16.83 4.71
C ALA A 302 -3.04 15.71 3.67
N GLU A 303 -3.77 15.76 2.55
CA GLU A 303 -3.61 14.80 1.47
C GLU A 303 -2.24 14.90 0.78
N SER A 304 -1.71 16.12 0.63
CA SER A 304 -0.36 16.32 0.09
C SER A 304 0.70 15.69 0.99
N ILE A 305 0.56 15.81 2.31
CA ILE A 305 1.46 15.18 3.28
C ILE A 305 1.32 13.66 3.22
N ASN A 306 0.10 13.12 3.17
CA ASN A 306 -0.14 11.68 3.03
C ASN A 306 0.55 11.13 1.78
N LEU A 307 0.36 11.77 0.63
CA LEU A 307 1.01 11.37 -0.62
C LEU A 307 2.54 11.33 -0.50
N ILE A 308 3.14 12.34 0.14
CA ILE A 308 4.60 12.39 0.35
C ILE A 308 5.04 11.24 1.28
N LEU A 309 4.29 10.99 2.36
CA LEU A 309 4.59 9.92 3.31
C LEU A 309 4.47 8.54 2.67
N GLU A 310 3.45 8.29 1.85
CA GLU A 310 3.28 7.06 1.08
C GLU A 310 4.48 6.82 0.16
N ILE A 311 4.93 7.86 -0.57
CA ILE A 311 6.11 7.76 -1.44
C ILE A 311 7.37 7.42 -0.63
N ILE A 312 7.58 8.10 0.51
CA ILE A 312 8.72 7.84 1.39
C ILE A 312 8.64 6.41 1.93
N GLU A 313 7.46 5.96 2.35
CA GLU A 313 7.25 4.60 2.82
C GLU A 313 7.66 3.58 1.76
N ILE A 314 7.15 3.71 0.54
CA ILE A 314 7.46 2.81 -0.56
C ILE A 314 8.98 2.76 -0.80
N ILE A 315 9.64 3.93 -0.87
CA ILE A 315 11.08 4.01 -1.10
C ILE A 315 11.84 3.28 0.01
N VAL A 316 11.49 3.54 1.27
CA VAL A 316 12.23 2.97 2.40
C VAL A 316 11.96 1.48 2.56
N LEU A 317 10.72 1.02 2.33
CA LEU A 317 10.40 -0.41 2.36
C LEU A 317 11.14 -1.18 1.25
N VAL A 318 11.18 -0.63 0.04
CA VAL A 318 11.94 -1.23 -1.07
C VAL A 318 13.44 -1.22 -0.75
N PHE A 319 13.98 -0.11 -0.25
CA PHE A 319 15.37 -0.02 0.18
C PHE A 319 15.73 -1.05 1.25
N ASN A 320 14.85 -1.26 2.22
CA ASN A 320 15.07 -2.23 3.28
C ASN A 320 14.94 -3.67 2.79
N ASP A 321 13.99 -3.99 1.90
CA ASP A 321 13.90 -5.32 1.26
C ASP A 321 15.22 -5.63 0.51
N TYR A 322 15.77 -4.68 -0.25
CA TYR A 322 17.08 -4.85 -0.91
C TYR A 322 18.22 -4.99 0.10
N THR A 323 18.23 -4.19 1.17
CA THR A 323 19.25 -4.26 2.21
C THR A 323 19.24 -5.61 2.93
N PHE A 324 18.06 -6.15 3.25
CA PHE A 324 17.95 -7.50 3.79
C PHE A 324 18.41 -8.57 2.79
N THR A 325 18.16 -8.37 1.49
CA THR A 325 18.71 -9.25 0.46
C THR A 325 20.25 -9.27 0.52
N ILE A 326 20.89 -8.10 0.58
CA ILE A 326 22.36 -7.97 0.65
C ILE A 326 22.92 -8.57 1.95
N ILE A 327 22.22 -8.43 3.07
CA ILE A 327 22.56 -9.13 4.32
C ILE A 327 22.55 -10.65 4.09
N GLY A 328 21.57 -11.19 3.37
CA GLY A 328 21.52 -12.62 3.03
C GLY A 328 22.65 -13.07 2.11
N ILE A 329 23.01 -12.26 1.11
CA ILE A 329 24.08 -12.57 0.14
C ILE A 329 25.45 -12.59 0.83
N TYR A 330 25.79 -11.51 1.56
CA TYR A 330 27.15 -11.28 2.06
C TYR A 330 27.31 -11.52 3.56
N TRP A 331 26.22 -11.67 4.29
CA TRP A 331 26.24 -11.76 5.75
C TRP A 331 27.02 -10.58 6.35
N LYS A 332 26.74 -9.34 5.94
CA LYS A 332 27.32 -8.10 6.52
C LYS A 332 26.32 -7.42 7.48
N PRO A 333 26.77 -6.55 8.41
CA PRO A 333 25.88 -5.73 9.24
C PRO A 333 24.95 -4.83 8.41
N PHE A 334 23.83 -4.39 8.99
CA PHE A 334 22.82 -3.57 8.30
C PHE A 334 23.42 -2.35 7.61
N ILE A 335 24.15 -1.50 8.32
CA ILE A 335 24.71 -0.24 7.78
C ILE A 335 25.65 -0.50 6.59
N LYS A 336 26.50 -1.53 6.68
CA LYS A 336 27.40 -1.89 5.57
C LYS A 336 26.63 -2.40 4.36
N SER A 337 25.53 -3.12 4.59
CA SER A 337 24.68 -3.64 3.51
C SER A 337 23.85 -2.52 2.88
N ALA A 338 23.36 -1.57 3.69
CA ALA A 338 22.61 -0.40 3.25
C ALA A 338 23.44 0.49 2.32
N LYS A 339 24.74 0.65 2.59
CA LYS A 339 25.65 1.36 1.67
C LYS A 339 25.72 0.69 0.30
N VAL A 340 25.92 -0.63 0.27
CA VAL A 340 25.92 -1.40 -0.99
C VAL A 340 24.55 -1.32 -1.68
N THR A 341 23.44 -1.32 -0.94
CA THR A 341 22.10 -1.11 -1.51
C THR A 341 22.01 0.25 -2.18
N LEU A 342 22.51 1.30 -1.52
CA LEU A 342 22.48 2.66 -2.04
C LEU A 342 23.30 2.75 -3.33
N ASP A 343 24.50 2.16 -3.36
CA ASP A 343 25.33 2.09 -4.58
C ASP A 343 24.56 1.40 -5.72
N ILE A 344 23.95 0.23 -5.46
CA ILE A 344 23.15 -0.50 -6.44
C ILE A 344 21.96 0.33 -6.95
N MET A 345 21.25 1.01 -6.05
CA MET A 345 20.10 1.84 -6.41
C MET A 345 20.51 3.10 -7.18
N VAL A 346 21.69 3.66 -6.91
CA VAL A 346 22.22 4.83 -7.64
C VAL A 346 22.73 4.43 -9.02
N ASP A 347 23.42 3.29 -9.13
CA ASP A 347 24.03 2.83 -10.37
C ASP A 347 22.97 2.31 -11.36
N TYR A 348 21.99 1.54 -10.86
CA TYR A 348 21.00 0.86 -11.69
C TYR A 348 19.60 1.49 -11.63
N LYS A 349 19.42 2.53 -10.80
CA LYS A 349 18.26 3.45 -10.74
C LYS A 349 16.92 2.73 -10.95
N PHE A 350 16.14 3.24 -11.90
CA PHE A 350 14.80 2.81 -12.26
C PHE A 350 14.73 1.36 -12.74
N SER A 351 15.80 0.81 -13.31
CA SER A 351 15.77 -0.57 -13.81
C SER A 351 15.57 -1.58 -12.69
N SER A 352 16.09 -1.29 -11.49
CA SER A 352 15.85 -2.11 -10.30
C SER A 352 14.38 -2.08 -9.87
N ILE A 353 13.81 -0.88 -9.76
CA ILE A 353 12.43 -0.64 -9.32
C ILE A 353 11.43 -1.20 -10.33
N CYS A 354 11.62 -0.97 -11.63
CA CYS A 354 10.74 -1.47 -12.69
C CYS A 354 10.71 -3.00 -12.71
N ASN A 355 11.87 -3.64 -12.58
CA ASN A 355 11.94 -5.10 -12.52
C ASN A 355 11.17 -5.65 -11.31
N ASP A 356 11.35 -5.02 -10.14
CA ASP A 356 10.68 -5.41 -8.90
C ASP A 356 9.15 -5.31 -9.02
N ILE A 357 8.68 -4.19 -9.56
CA ILE A 357 7.27 -3.92 -9.84
C ILE A 357 6.65 -4.96 -10.77
N ILE A 358 7.31 -5.26 -11.90
CA ILE A 358 6.79 -6.23 -12.88
C ILE A 358 6.61 -7.59 -12.20
N ILE A 359 7.61 -8.02 -11.44
CA ILE A 359 7.57 -9.31 -10.71
C ILE A 359 6.46 -9.29 -9.64
N ARG A 360 6.35 -8.24 -8.83
CA ARG A 360 5.28 -8.11 -7.81
C ARG A 360 3.90 -8.21 -8.45
N SER A 361 3.65 -7.52 -9.55
CA SER A 361 2.37 -7.55 -10.27
C SER A 361 2.02 -8.95 -10.78
N VAL A 362 2.97 -9.63 -11.43
CA VAL A 362 2.77 -11.01 -11.92
C VAL A 362 2.45 -11.97 -10.77
N LEU A 363 3.15 -11.84 -9.64
CA LEU A 363 2.89 -12.68 -8.46
C LEU A 363 1.52 -12.41 -7.83
N ILE A 364 1.06 -11.16 -7.82
CA ILE A 364 -0.28 -10.81 -7.30
C ILE A 364 -1.37 -11.42 -8.17
N VAL A 365 -1.25 -11.30 -9.50
CA VAL A 365 -2.20 -11.92 -10.45
C VAL A 365 -2.20 -13.44 -10.28
N ALA A 366 -1.03 -14.07 -10.26
CA ALA A 366 -0.91 -15.52 -10.08
C ALA A 366 -1.58 -16.00 -8.78
N LYS A 367 -1.39 -15.27 -7.67
CA LYS A 367 -2.05 -15.58 -6.39
C LYS A 367 -3.56 -15.57 -6.51
N TYR A 368 -4.14 -14.52 -7.10
CA TYR A 368 -5.60 -14.41 -7.17
C TYR A 368 -6.23 -15.41 -8.15
N VAL A 369 -5.54 -15.75 -9.26
CA VAL A 369 -5.98 -16.83 -10.15
C VAL A 369 -6.11 -18.14 -9.38
N ILE A 370 -5.10 -18.51 -8.59
CA ILE A 370 -5.13 -19.75 -7.82
C ILE A 370 -6.20 -19.72 -6.73
N VAL A 371 -6.37 -18.57 -6.05
CA VAL A 371 -7.42 -18.38 -5.04
C VAL A 371 -8.82 -18.55 -5.67
N ILE A 372 -9.06 -17.97 -6.85
CA ILE A 372 -10.34 -18.10 -7.56
C ILE A 372 -10.61 -19.57 -7.94
N ILE A 373 -9.62 -20.26 -8.51
CA ILE A 373 -9.77 -21.68 -8.87
C ILE A 373 -10.08 -22.52 -7.62
N SER A 374 -9.38 -22.24 -6.52
CA SER A 374 -9.61 -22.93 -5.24
C SER A 374 -11.02 -22.66 -4.69
N MET A 375 -11.53 -21.43 -4.82
CA MET A 375 -12.90 -21.08 -4.45
C MET A 375 -13.93 -21.80 -5.32
N VAL A 376 -13.74 -21.86 -6.64
CA VAL A 376 -14.67 -22.57 -7.53
C VAL A 376 -14.75 -24.04 -7.16
N ILE A 377 -13.61 -24.70 -6.93
CA ILE A 377 -13.56 -26.11 -6.50
C ILE A 377 -14.26 -26.27 -5.15
N SER A 378 -14.00 -25.37 -4.20
CA SER A 378 -14.61 -25.41 -2.86
C SER A 378 -16.12 -25.24 -2.91
N TYR A 379 -16.62 -24.33 -3.75
CA TYR A 379 -18.05 -24.12 -3.96
C TYR A 379 -18.73 -25.37 -4.52
N LEU A 380 -18.11 -26.04 -5.51
CA LEU A 380 -18.63 -27.29 -6.08
C LEU A 380 -18.69 -28.41 -5.03
N ILE A 381 -17.65 -28.55 -4.20
CA ILE A 381 -17.62 -29.53 -3.10
C ILE A 381 -18.71 -29.21 -2.07
N MET A 382 -18.86 -27.96 -1.65
CA MET A 382 -19.88 -27.58 -0.68
C MET A 382 -21.31 -27.78 -1.21
N ARG A 383 -21.52 -27.54 -2.51
CA ARG A 383 -22.79 -27.84 -3.17
C ARG A 383 -23.07 -29.34 -3.17
N SER A 384 -22.05 -30.18 -3.39
CA SER A 384 -22.19 -31.64 -3.33
C SER A 384 -22.48 -32.18 -1.93
N LEU A 385 -22.08 -31.44 -0.89
CA LEU A 385 -22.33 -31.77 0.52
C LEU A 385 -23.67 -31.18 1.04
N ASN A 386 -24.49 -30.61 0.17
CA ASN A 386 -25.77 -29.96 0.52
C ASN A 386 -25.66 -28.88 1.61
N VAL A 387 -24.53 -28.18 1.68
CA VAL A 387 -24.37 -27.05 2.61
C VAL A 387 -24.97 -25.80 1.95
N GLU A 388 -26.03 -25.24 2.54
CA GLU A 388 -26.77 -24.10 1.98
C GLU A 388 -26.82 -22.87 2.91
N GLY A 389 -27.18 -21.73 2.33
CA GLY A 389 -27.46 -20.48 3.06
C GLY A 389 -26.21 -19.78 3.65
N SER A 390 -26.35 -19.25 4.85
CA SER A 390 -25.32 -18.47 5.54
C SER A 390 -24.05 -19.27 5.85
N SER A 391 -24.19 -20.57 6.10
CA SER A 391 -23.06 -21.48 6.38
C SER A 391 -22.10 -21.58 5.20
N LEU A 392 -22.62 -21.69 3.97
CA LEU A 392 -21.83 -21.69 2.74
C LEU A 392 -21.06 -20.38 2.58
N ASN A 393 -21.71 -19.24 2.83
CA ASN A 393 -21.04 -17.93 2.72
C ASN A 393 -19.90 -17.79 3.73
N ILE A 394 -20.10 -18.20 4.99
CA ILE A 394 -19.06 -18.15 6.03
C ILE A 394 -17.88 -19.05 5.66
N CYS A 395 -18.13 -20.28 5.21
CA CYS A 395 -17.08 -21.20 4.78
C CYS A 395 -16.30 -20.66 3.58
N MET A 396 -16.98 -20.09 2.58
CA MET A 396 -16.35 -19.53 1.39
C MET A 396 -15.48 -18.31 1.71
N ILE A 397 -15.94 -17.43 2.61
CA ILE A 397 -15.17 -16.28 3.10
C ILE A 397 -13.94 -16.76 3.89
N GLY A 398 -14.12 -17.72 4.79
CA GLY A 398 -13.03 -18.30 5.57
C GLY A 398 -11.96 -18.93 4.68
N LEU A 399 -12.38 -19.76 3.71
CA LEU A 399 -11.49 -20.38 2.72
C LEU A 399 -10.74 -19.35 1.89
N PHE A 400 -11.41 -18.28 1.44
CA PHE A 400 -10.76 -17.20 0.72
C PHE A 400 -9.60 -16.59 1.53
N PHE A 401 -9.82 -16.26 2.80
CA PHE A 401 -8.77 -15.67 3.64
C PHE A 401 -7.62 -16.64 3.90
N ILE A 402 -7.92 -17.92 4.15
CA ILE A 402 -6.91 -18.96 4.36
C ILE A 402 -6.06 -19.16 3.10
N CYS A 403 -6.70 -19.39 1.95
CA CYS A 403 -6.01 -19.55 0.66
C CYS A 403 -5.16 -18.31 0.35
N ARG A 404 -5.73 -17.10 0.49
CA ARG A 404 -5.01 -15.84 0.26
C ARG A 404 -3.76 -15.75 1.14
N LYS A 405 -3.84 -16.14 2.41
CA LYS A 405 -2.71 -16.08 3.35
C LYS A 405 -1.63 -17.11 3.00
N ILE A 406 -2.02 -18.33 2.66
CA ILE A 406 -1.09 -19.39 2.25
C ILE A 406 -0.33 -18.94 0.99
N PHE A 407 -1.02 -18.55 -0.08
CA PHE A 407 -0.37 -18.14 -1.33
C PHE A 407 0.45 -16.85 -1.18
N SER A 408 0.04 -15.93 -0.30
CA SER A 408 0.86 -14.76 0.02
C SER A 408 2.24 -15.14 0.57
N SER A 409 2.33 -16.24 1.32
CA SER A 409 3.59 -16.73 1.87
C SER A 409 4.50 -17.35 0.80
N PHE A 410 3.93 -18.08 -0.16
CA PHE A 410 4.68 -18.56 -1.32
C PHE A 410 5.20 -17.40 -2.16
N ASN A 411 4.36 -16.40 -2.43
CA ASN A 411 4.73 -15.21 -3.19
C ASN A 411 5.90 -14.45 -2.56
N SER A 412 5.92 -14.28 -1.23
CA SER A 412 7.03 -13.58 -0.58
C SER A 412 8.38 -14.29 -0.77
N GLY A 413 8.38 -15.63 -0.83
CA GLY A 413 9.58 -16.40 -1.11
C GLY A 413 10.10 -16.24 -2.53
N ILE A 414 9.19 -16.28 -3.51
CA ILE A 414 9.54 -16.08 -4.92
C ILE A 414 10.07 -14.66 -5.12
N TYR A 415 9.37 -13.68 -4.57
CA TYR A 415 9.75 -12.27 -4.58
C TYR A 415 11.15 -12.03 -3.98
N THR A 416 11.43 -12.58 -2.80
CA THR A 416 12.76 -12.46 -2.17
C THR A 416 13.85 -13.08 -3.05
N SER A 417 13.54 -14.23 -3.65
CA SER A 417 14.47 -14.95 -4.51
C SER A 417 14.79 -14.14 -5.78
N SER A 418 13.80 -13.47 -6.39
CA SER A 418 14.01 -12.62 -7.56
C SER A 418 14.89 -11.41 -7.27
N ILE A 419 14.69 -10.71 -6.13
CA ILE A 419 15.59 -9.61 -5.74
C ILE A 419 17.00 -10.15 -5.56
N THR A 420 17.14 -11.35 -4.97
CA THR A 420 18.46 -11.94 -4.75
C THR A 420 19.18 -12.25 -6.05
N VAL A 421 18.49 -12.85 -7.03
CA VAL A 421 19.05 -13.09 -8.37
C VAL A 421 19.51 -11.78 -9.01
N PHE A 422 18.68 -10.74 -8.94
CA PHE A 422 18.98 -9.43 -9.49
C PHE A 422 20.20 -8.77 -8.82
N CYS A 423 20.24 -8.72 -7.48
CA CYS A 423 21.36 -8.15 -6.73
C CYS A 423 22.65 -8.95 -6.94
N TYR A 424 22.56 -10.28 -7.05
CA TYR A 424 23.72 -11.13 -7.32
C TYR A 424 24.30 -10.87 -8.71
N LEU A 425 23.44 -10.76 -9.73
CA LEU A 425 23.83 -10.40 -11.09
C LEU A 425 24.55 -9.05 -11.12
N ILE A 426 23.92 -8.01 -10.57
CA ILE A 426 24.46 -6.65 -10.60
C ILE A 426 25.86 -6.59 -9.99
N LYS A 427 26.07 -7.27 -8.86
CA LYS A 427 27.38 -7.23 -8.23
C LYS A 427 28.44 -7.95 -9.05
N ASN A 428 28.10 -9.10 -9.63
CA ASN A 428 29.03 -9.83 -10.51
C ASN A 428 29.37 -9.02 -11.77
N LEU A 429 28.44 -8.21 -12.29
CA LEU A 429 28.72 -7.27 -13.37
C LEU A 429 29.67 -6.15 -12.94
N SER A 430 29.47 -5.57 -11.76
CA SER A 430 30.35 -4.54 -11.19
C SER A 430 31.76 -5.07 -10.91
N SER A 431 31.91 -6.30 -10.40
CA SER A 431 33.24 -6.89 -10.18
C SER A 431 33.93 -7.29 -11.48
N ASN A 432 33.19 -7.73 -12.50
CA ASN A 432 33.79 -8.09 -13.79
C ASN A 432 34.25 -6.87 -14.60
N ALA A 433 33.68 -5.69 -14.37
CA ALA A 433 34.19 -4.44 -14.94
C ALA A 433 35.59 -4.07 -14.42
N GLU A 434 35.95 -4.49 -13.19
CA GLU A 434 37.29 -4.32 -12.62
C GLU A 434 38.26 -5.46 -12.99
N ILE A 435 37.74 -6.66 -13.29
CA ILE A 435 38.53 -7.88 -13.56
C ILE A 435 38.84 -8.08 -15.05
N ASN A 436 38.10 -7.43 -15.96
CA ASN A 436 38.31 -7.52 -17.41
C ASN A 436 39.63 -6.89 -17.91
N SER A 437 40.49 -6.37 -17.02
CA SER A 437 41.89 -6.05 -17.34
C SER A 437 42.88 -7.21 -17.14
N GLU A 438 42.49 -8.33 -16.49
CA GLU A 438 43.44 -9.41 -16.13
C GLU A 438 43.02 -10.85 -16.52
N ILE A 439 41.75 -11.17 -16.78
CA ILE A 439 41.27 -12.58 -16.92
C ILE A 439 40.92 -12.98 -18.36
N GLU A 440 41.59 -12.45 -19.38
CA GLU A 440 41.43 -12.97 -20.76
C GLU A 440 42.25 -14.24 -21.06
N LYS A 441 42.94 -14.84 -20.08
CA LYS A 441 43.90 -15.93 -20.35
C LYS A 441 43.63 -17.33 -19.83
N ASN A 442 42.67 -17.58 -18.94
CA ASN A 442 42.51 -18.96 -18.41
C ASN A 442 41.05 -19.41 -18.33
N ASN A 443 40.67 -20.19 -19.35
CA ASN A 443 39.42 -20.94 -19.45
C ASN A 443 39.18 -21.86 -18.25
N LYS A 444 38.02 -21.67 -17.59
CA LYS A 444 37.06 -22.71 -17.15
C LYS A 444 36.07 -22.10 -16.15
N VAL A 445 34.87 -21.71 -16.59
CA VAL A 445 33.73 -21.49 -15.68
C VAL A 445 32.43 -21.89 -16.41
N PRO A 446 31.46 -22.58 -15.76
CA PRO A 446 30.16 -22.90 -16.34
C PRO A 446 29.36 -21.62 -16.60
N PHE A 447 29.42 -21.10 -17.83
CA PHE A 447 29.06 -19.72 -18.16
C PHE A 447 27.77 -19.56 -18.99
N GLU A 448 27.10 -20.65 -19.39
CA GLU A 448 25.91 -20.57 -20.25
C GLU A 448 24.70 -19.91 -19.57
N LEU A 449 24.49 -20.22 -18.29
CA LEU A 449 23.25 -19.84 -17.58
C LEU A 449 23.22 -18.36 -17.17
N MET A 450 24.36 -17.82 -16.72
CA MET A 450 24.50 -16.40 -16.40
C MET A 450 24.59 -15.55 -17.69
N GLY A 451 25.06 -16.14 -18.80
CA GLY A 451 25.10 -15.51 -20.12
C GLY A 451 23.74 -15.00 -20.59
N GLU A 452 22.71 -15.85 -20.58
CA GLU A 452 21.33 -15.46 -20.98
C GLU A 452 20.80 -14.29 -20.12
N LEU A 453 21.07 -14.34 -18.80
CA LEU A 453 20.63 -13.30 -17.87
C LEU A 453 21.35 -11.97 -18.13
N VAL A 454 22.66 -12.01 -18.36
CA VAL A 454 23.49 -10.82 -18.66
C VAL A 454 23.11 -10.22 -20.02
N GLU A 455 22.86 -11.06 -21.02
CA GLU A 455 22.46 -10.62 -22.36
C GLU A 455 21.11 -9.89 -22.32
N LYS A 456 20.10 -10.50 -21.68
CA LYS A 456 18.79 -9.87 -21.50
C LYS A 456 18.85 -8.61 -20.63
N PHE A 457 19.78 -8.55 -19.69
CA PHE A 457 20.02 -7.34 -18.89
C PHE A 457 20.56 -6.20 -19.77
N LYS A 458 21.52 -6.47 -20.66
CA LYS A 458 22.05 -5.48 -21.60
C LYS A 458 20.98 -4.99 -22.57
N ASP A 459 20.20 -5.90 -23.17
CA ASP A 459 19.10 -5.50 -24.08
C ASP A 459 18.04 -4.64 -23.37
N MET A 460 17.77 -4.93 -22.09
CA MET A 460 16.85 -4.14 -21.26
C MET A 460 17.36 -2.72 -20.97
N GLN A 461 18.68 -2.50 -20.93
CA GLN A 461 19.23 -1.15 -20.75
C GLN A 461 19.01 -0.27 -21.98
N ASP A 462 18.93 -0.84 -23.19
CA ASP A 462 18.67 -0.12 -24.44
C ASP A 462 17.17 -0.02 -24.78
N ASP A 463 16.36 0.44 -23.82
CA ASP A 463 14.92 0.54 -23.95
C ASP A 463 14.38 1.97 -24.15
N VAL A 464 13.07 2.08 -24.34
CA VAL A 464 12.38 3.36 -24.56
C VAL A 464 12.58 4.30 -23.37
N LEU A 465 12.58 3.78 -22.14
CA LEU A 465 12.76 4.57 -20.93
C LEU A 465 14.17 5.18 -20.85
N ASP A 466 15.20 4.41 -21.19
CA ASP A 466 16.58 4.90 -21.26
C ASP A 466 16.75 5.95 -22.36
N ARG A 467 16.11 5.76 -23.53
CA ARG A 467 16.06 6.79 -24.58
C ARG A 467 15.37 8.08 -24.11
N PHE A 468 14.23 7.97 -23.42
CA PHE A 468 13.54 9.12 -22.83
C PHE A 468 14.39 9.79 -21.73
N TYR A 469 15.09 9.01 -20.92
CA TYR A 469 15.96 9.55 -19.88
C TYR A 469 17.15 10.29 -20.48
N LYS A 470 17.81 9.71 -21.49
CA LYS A 470 18.88 10.37 -22.25
C LYS A 470 18.37 11.66 -22.88
N PHE A 471 17.21 11.63 -23.54
CA PHE A 471 16.56 12.81 -24.12
C PHE A 471 16.24 13.89 -23.07
N TYR A 472 15.63 13.51 -21.94
CA TYR A 472 15.35 14.43 -20.83
C TYR A 472 16.65 15.00 -20.23
N TYR A 473 17.69 14.18 -20.08
CA TYR A 473 18.97 14.63 -19.57
C TYR A 473 19.60 15.63 -20.54
N THR A 474 19.58 15.38 -21.85
CA THR A 474 20.01 16.31 -22.89
C THR A 474 19.20 17.60 -22.87
N LEU A 475 17.88 17.53 -22.69
CA LEU A 475 17.04 18.72 -22.53
C LEU A 475 17.40 19.50 -21.27
N LYS A 476 17.59 18.80 -20.14
CA LYS A 476 17.95 19.43 -18.87
C LYS A 476 19.33 20.09 -18.94
N THR A 477 20.32 19.43 -19.52
CA THR A 477 21.67 19.99 -19.65
C THR A 477 21.74 21.07 -20.73
N GLY A 478 21.02 20.92 -21.83
CA GLY A 478 20.89 21.97 -22.86
C GLY A 478 20.17 23.22 -22.36
N PHE A 479 19.10 23.06 -21.57
CA PHE A 479 18.32 24.17 -21.04
C PHE A 479 18.99 24.87 -19.84
N LEU A 480 19.72 24.13 -18.98
CA LEU A 480 20.41 24.72 -17.82
C LEU A 480 21.83 25.23 -18.13
N PHE A 481 22.51 24.70 -19.15
CA PHE A 481 23.92 25.02 -19.43
C PHE A 481 24.19 25.58 -20.83
N GLY A 482 23.16 25.95 -21.59
CA GLY A 482 23.27 26.75 -22.81
C GLY A 482 24.41 26.32 -23.75
N LYS A 483 24.15 25.34 -24.60
CA LYS A 483 24.85 25.20 -25.88
C LYS A 483 23.87 25.48 -27.00
#